data_AF-A0A661D1R6-F1
#
_entry.id   AF-A0A661D1R6-F1
#
_cell.length_a   1.000
_cell.length_b   1.000
_cell.length_c   1.000
_cell.angle_alpha   90.00
_cell.angle_beta   90.00
_cell.angle_gamma   90.00
#
_symmetry.space_group_name_H-M   'P 1'
#
loop_
_entity.id
_entity.type
_entity.pdbx_description
1 polymer ?
#
loop_
_entity_poly.entity_id
_entity_poly.type
_entity_poly.pdbx_seq_one_letter_code
_entity_poly.pdbx_strand_id
1 'polypeptide(L)'
;MIFEWKNGLIWISINIEYEGKHTRINNCILDTGSATTAIDIDLVDFNFQKFAVIKRLHGIGDGIQEVVSQKVEKFNIDQIELEDIEIEFGIIRDDFG
;
A
#
# COMPACT_ATOMS: atom_id res chain seq x y z
N MET A 1 17.56 10.35 -0.27
CA MET A 1 17.86 8.98 -0.71
C MET A 1 16.53 8.25 -0.74
N ILE A 2 16.17 7.61 -1.87
CA ILE A 2 14.83 7.03 -2.11
C ILE A 2 14.69 5.69 -1.40
N PHE A 3 15.79 4.94 -1.33
CA PHE A 3 15.88 3.63 -0.71
C PHE A 3 16.66 3.71 0.61
N GLU A 4 16.12 3.11 1.65
CA GLU A 4 16.79 2.89 2.92
C GLU A 4 16.96 1.38 3.13
N TRP A 5 18.18 0.95 3.47
CA TRP A 5 18.45 -0.43 3.85
C TRP A 5 18.43 -0.56 5.37
N LYS A 6 17.43 -1.26 5.92
CA LYS A 6 17.37 -1.59 7.35
C LYS A 6 16.68 -2.95 7.55
N ASN A 7 17.13 -3.68 8.57
CA ASN A 7 16.58 -4.99 8.93
C ASN A 7 16.55 -6.02 7.79
N GLY A 8 17.50 -5.93 6.84
CA GLY A 8 17.56 -6.85 5.69
C GLY A 8 16.56 -6.57 4.57
N LEU A 9 15.86 -5.43 4.63
CA LEU A 9 14.81 -5.05 3.68
C LEU A 9 15.10 -3.69 3.05
N ILE A 10 14.49 -3.45 1.89
CA ILE A 10 14.52 -2.16 1.19
C ILE A 10 13.27 -1.40 1.57
N TRP A 11 13.47 -0.21 2.14
CA TRP A 11 12.40 0.67 2.59
C TRP A 11 12.35 1.92 1.73
N ILE A 12 11.14 2.35 1.44
CA ILE A 12 10.87 3.56 0.66
C ILE A 12 9.82 4.43 1.37
N SER A 13 9.70 5.67 0.92
CA SER A 13 8.50 6.47 1.17
C SER A 13 7.75 6.63 -0.14
N ILE A 14 6.43 6.57 -0.07
CA ILE A 14 5.53 6.79 -1.19
C ILE A 14 4.63 8.00 -0.89
N ASN A 15 4.11 8.62 -1.93
CA ASN A 15 2.99 9.55 -1.79
C ASN A 15 1.83 9.02 -2.61
N ILE A 16 0.63 9.06 -2.05
CA ILE A 16 -0.59 8.73 -2.79
C ILE A 16 -1.51 9.94 -2.80
N GLU A 17 -2.30 10.07 -3.85
CA GLU A 17 -3.48 10.91 -3.88
C GLU A 17 -4.69 9.99 -3.84
N TYR A 18 -5.49 10.12 -2.78
CA TYR A 18 -6.71 9.35 -2.57
C TYR A 18 -7.87 10.31 -2.32
N GLU A 19 -8.80 10.38 -3.27
CA GLU A 19 -9.92 11.32 -3.29
C GLU A 19 -9.49 12.79 -3.12
N GLY A 20 -8.42 13.18 -3.83
CA GLY A 20 -7.86 14.53 -3.76
C GLY A 20 -7.07 14.83 -2.49
N LYS A 21 -6.91 13.86 -1.58
CA LYS A 21 -6.06 13.99 -0.39
C LYS A 21 -4.69 13.40 -0.66
N HIS A 22 -3.65 14.20 -0.47
CA HIS A 22 -2.27 13.76 -0.57
C HIS A 22 -1.77 13.20 0.76
N THR A 23 -1.37 11.93 0.76
CA THR A 23 -0.85 11.25 1.94
C THR A 23 0.56 10.74 1.65
N ARG A 24 1.52 11.12 2.49
CA ARG A 24 2.87 10.56 2.49
C ARG A 24 2.92 9.37 3.45
N ILE A 25 3.30 8.21 2.92
CA ILE A 25 3.47 6.99 3.70
C ILE A 25 4.95 6.66 3.73
N ASN A 26 5.52 6.63 4.93
CA ASN A 26 6.92 6.32 5.15
C ASN A 26 7.06 4.86 5.59
N ASN A 27 8.28 4.31 5.48
CA ASN A 27 8.58 2.94 5.90
C ASN A 27 7.74 1.89 5.16
N CYS A 28 7.54 2.05 3.85
CA CYS A 28 6.98 0.99 3.01
C CYS A 28 8.08 0.02 2.61
N ILE A 29 7.80 -1.28 2.63
CA ILE A 29 8.70 -2.30 2.10
C ILE A 29 8.55 -2.34 0.58
N LEU A 30 9.67 -2.29 -0.15
CA LEU A 30 9.68 -2.63 -1.57
C LEU A 30 9.74 -4.15 -1.72
N ASP A 31 8.57 -4.76 -1.90
CA ASP A 31 8.43 -6.23 -1.94
C ASP A 31 8.18 -6.73 -3.37
N THR A 32 9.22 -7.32 -3.97
CA THR A 32 9.10 -7.99 -5.28
C THR A 32 8.45 -9.36 -5.20
N GLY A 33 8.23 -9.90 -4.00
CA GLY A 33 7.54 -11.16 -3.74
C GLY A 33 6.02 -11.02 -3.69
N SER A 34 5.50 -9.80 -3.57
CA SER A 34 4.08 -9.50 -3.67
C SER A 34 3.67 -9.20 -5.12
N ALA A 35 2.49 -9.69 -5.53
CA ALA A 35 1.90 -9.40 -6.84
C ALA A 35 1.19 -8.03 -6.89
N THR A 36 0.86 -7.48 -5.73
CA THR A 36 0.03 -6.27 -5.58
C THR A 36 0.60 -5.34 -4.51
N THR A 37 0.13 -4.10 -4.49
CA THR A 37 0.49 -3.12 -3.45
C THR A 37 -0.57 -3.11 -2.37
N ALA A 38 -0.17 -3.45 -1.15
CA ALA A 38 -1.01 -3.39 0.04
C ALA A 38 -0.57 -2.24 0.96
N ILE A 39 -1.54 -1.50 1.51
CA ILE A 39 -1.31 -0.38 2.42
C ILE A 39 -2.23 -0.54 3.63
N ASP A 40 -1.74 -0.17 4.81
CA ASP A 40 -2.59 -0.17 6.00
C ASP A 40 -3.70 0.89 5.84
N ILE A 41 -4.94 0.47 6.03
CA ILE A 41 -6.13 1.30 5.90
C ILE A 41 -6.13 2.51 6.83
N ASP A 42 -5.48 2.41 8.01
CA ASP A 42 -5.41 3.48 9.01
C ASP A 42 -4.39 4.57 8.64
N LEU A 43 -3.57 4.36 7.60
CA LEU A 43 -2.61 5.36 7.11
C LEU A 43 -3.25 6.39 6.19
N VAL A 44 -4.51 6.20 5.82
CA VAL A 44 -5.24 7.08 4.90
C VAL A 44 -6.58 7.47 5.52
N ASP A 45 -7.13 8.62 5.12
CA ASP A 45 -8.51 8.97 5.45
C ASP A 45 -9.47 8.17 4.55
N PHE A 46 -9.64 6.90 4.88
CA PHE A 46 -10.27 5.89 4.04
C PHE A 46 -11.78 6.14 3.85
N ASN A 47 -12.24 6.07 2.60
CA ASN A 47 -13.66 6.20 2.28
C ASN A 47 -14.32 4.84 2.04
N PHE A 48 -15.05 4.39 3.05
CA PHE A 48 -15.83 3.15 3.00
C PHE A 48 -16.98 3.16 1.99
N GLN A 49 -17.36 4.32 1.43
CA GLN A 49 -18.41 4.45 0.42
C GLN A 49 -17.87 4.45 -1.01
N LYS A 50 -16.56 4.60 -1.21
CA LYS A 50 -15.93 4.52 -2.54
C LYS A 50 -16.08 3.09 -3.07
N PHE A 51 -16.37 2.96 -4.37
CA PHE A 51 -16.49 1.65 -5.02
C PHE A 51 -15.25 0.81 -4.74
N ALA A 52 -15.47 -0.43 -4.29
CA ALA A 52 -14.41 -1.32 -3.89
C ALA A 52 -14.67 -2.75 -4.35
N VAL A 53 -13.58 -3.48 -4.53
CA VAL A 53 -13.57 -4.93 -4.72
C VAL A 53 -12.97 -5.57 -3.47
N ILE A 54 -13.70 -6.48 -2.83
CA ILE A 54 -13.15 -7.27 -1.74
C ILE A 54 -12.25 -8.36 -2.34
N LYS A 55 -11.00 -8.41 -1.88
CA LYS A 55 -10.00 -9.38 -2.33
C LYS A 55 -9.45 -10.16 -1.13
N ARG A 56 -8.74 -11.25 -1.41
CA ARG A 56 -7.99 -12.02 -0.41
C ARG A 56 -6.52 -12.07 -0.78
N LEU A 57 -5.68 -11.60 0.14
CA LEU A 57 -4.23 -11.77 0.05
C LEU A 57 -3.84 -13.08 0.70
N HIS A 58 -2.87 -13.74 0.09
CA HIS A 58 -2.34 -15.03 0.55
C HIS A 58 -0.85 -14.86 0.83
N GLY A 59 -0.49 -15.07 2.09
CA GLY A 59 0.88 -15.02 2.57
C GLY A 59 1.42 -16.41 2.91
N ILE A 60 2.62 -16.44 3.48
CA ILE A 60 3.24 -17.66 3.97
C ILE A 60 2.44 -18.22 5.16
N GLY A 61 2.39 -19.56 5.28
CA GLY A 61 1.84 -20.24 6.45
C GLY A 61 0.32 -20.21 6.54
N ASP A 62 -0.37 -20.34 5.41
CA ASP A 62 -1.83 -20.26 5.28
C ASP A 62 -2.42 -18.90 5.73
N GLY A 63 -1.57 -17.87 5.78
CA GLY A 63 -2.00 -16.50 6.08
C GLY A 63 -2.96 -16.00 5.00
N ILE A 64 -4.20 -15.74 5.38
CA ILE A 64 -5.21 -15.17 4.50
C ILE A 64 -5.74 -13.90 5.14
N GLN A 65 -5.76 -12.82 4.35
CA GLN A 65 -6.32 -11.55 4.78
C GLN A 65 -7.35 -11.05 3.76
N GLU A 66 -8.52 -10.67 4.25
CA GLU A 66 -9.51 -9.94 3.46
C GLU A 66 -9.13 -8.45 3.42
N VAL A 67 -9.08 -7.90 2.21
CA VAL A 67 -8.70 -6.52 1.95
C VAL A 67 -9.70 -5.84 1.03
N VAL A 68 -9.73 -4.52 1.11
CA VAL A 68 -10.58 -3.66 0.29
C VAL A 68 -9.74 -3.04 -0.80
N SER A 69 -9.97 -3.42 -2.05
CA SER A 69 -9.26 -2.88 -3.20
C SER A 69 -10.00 -1.66 -3.76
N GLN A 70 -9.33 -0.51 -3.81
CA GLN A 70 -9.88 0.72 -4.36
C GLN A 70 -8.85 1.42 -5.26
N LYS A 71 -9.35 2.21 -6.21
CA LYS A 71 -8.47 3.06 -7.03
C LYS A 71 -7.97 4.26 -6.23
N VAL A 72 -6.69 4.55 -6.38
CA VAL A 72 -6.08 5.83 -6.00
C VAL A 72 -5.80 6.63 -7.27
N GLU A 73 -5.98 7.93 -7.20
CA GLU A 73 -5.81 8.84 -8.33
C GLU A 73 -4.34 8.93 -8.73
N LYS A 74 -3.45 8.99 -7.74
CA LYS A 74 -2.00 9.04 -7.98
C LYS A 74 -1.21 8.21 -6.99
N PHE A 75 -0.09 7.68 -7.47
CA PHE A 75 0.90 6.99 -6.66
C PHE A 75 2.30 7.41 -7.11
N ASN A 76 3.11 7.85 -6.17
CA ASN A 76 4.38 8.49 -6.44
C ASN A 76 5.49 7.85 -5.62
N ILE A 77 6.56 7.44 -6.31
CA ILE A 77 7.85 7.10 -5.72
C ILE A 77 8.88 8.07 -6.29
N ASP A 78 9.35 9.00 -5.46
CA ASP A 78 10.26 10.07 -5.86
C ASP A 78 9.74 10.87 -7.07
N GLN A 79 10.39 10.80 -8.24
CA GLN A 79 9.98 11.51 -9.46
C GLN A 79 9.07 10.68 -10.39
N ILE A 80 8.76 9.44 -10.02
CA ILE A 80 7.91 8.55 -10.81
C ILE A 80 6.47 8.66 -10.30
N GLU A 81 5.59 9.13 -11.17
CA GLU A 81 4.15 9.21 -10.94
C GLU A 81 3.42 8.13 -11.76
N LEU A 82 2.50 7.44 -11.11
CA LEU A 82 1.54 6.52 -11.70
C LEU A 82 0.13 7.04 -11.40
N GLU A 83 -0.79 6.88 -12.35
CA GLU A 83 -2.17 7.35 -12.24
C GLU A 83 -3.16 6.19 -12.28
N ASP A 84 -4.30 6.35 -11.61
CA ASP A 84 -5.44 5.43 -11.64
C ASP A 84 -5.12 3.96 -11.28
N ILE A 85 -4.25 3.75 -10.29
CA ILE A 85 -3.83 2.40 -9.87
C ILE A 85 -4.76 1.81 -8.79
N GLU A 86 -4.90 0.49 -8.77
CA GLU A 86 -5.57 -0.21 -7.66
C GLU A 86 -4.60 -0.44 -6.49
N ILE A 87 -5.04 -0.09 -5.29
CA ILE A 87 -4.35 -0.40 -4.03
C ILE A 87 -5.27 -1.23 -3.17
N GLU A 88 -4.69 -2.19 -2.45
CA GLU A 88 -5.37 -3.03 -1.48
C GLU A 88 -5.18 -2.45 -0.08
N PHE A 89 -6.28 -2.08 0.56
CA PHE A 89 -6.29 -1.55 1.92
C PHE A 89 -6.71 -2.64 2.89
N GLY A 90 -5.86 -2.91 3.88
CA GLY A 90 -6.06 -3.93 4.90
C GLY A 90 -5.55 -3.46 6.27
N ILE A 91 -5.74 -4.29 7.29
CA ILE A 91 -5.13 -4.07 8.61
C ILE A 91 -3.76 -4.75 8.60
N ILE A 92 -2.68 -3.99 8.42
CA ILE A 92 -1.33 -4.53 8.32
C ILE A 92 -0.65 -4.31 9.67
N ARG A 93 -0.70 -5.32 10.55
CA ARG A 93 -0.03 -5.24 11.85
C ARG A 93 1.47 -5.49 11.67
N ASP A 94 2.28 -4.62 12.28
CA ASP A 94 3.74 -4.73 12.22
C ASP A 94 4.25 -6.08 12.75
N ASP A 95 5.04 -6.77 11.92
CA ASP A 95 6.47 -6.88 12.20
C ASP A 95 7.31 -6.89 10.90
N PHE A 96 6.84 -7.40 9.74
CA PHE A 96 7.31 -7.04 8.37
C PHE A 96 6.31 -7.44 7.25
N GLY A 97 5.01 -7.52 7.57
CA GLY A 97 3.95 -8.01 6.68
C GLY A 97 3.13 -9.14 7.30
#